data_AF-A0A970F236-F1
#
_entry.id   AF-A0A970F236-F1
#
_cell.length_a   1.000
_cell.length_b   1.000
_cell.length_c   1.000
_cell.angle_alpha   90.00
_cell.angle_beta   90.00
_cell.angle_gamma   90.00
#
_symmetry.space_group_name_H-M   'P 1'
#
loop_
_entity.id
_entity.type
_entity.pdbx_description
1 polymer ?
#
loop_
_entity_poly.entity_id
_entity_poly.type
_entity_poly.pdbx_seq_one_letter_code
_entity_poly.pdbx_strand_id
1 'polypeptide(L)'
;MKPRRILQSRLPSRLLVVAPHPDDDILAAGGLIHRAVRRGSAVRVAFMTIGDGYMLAAARLAGVVDPGPEDYVALGGHRRDEAVAALASLGVGERSVVFLGYPDQGTARILDGGHWGPGEPYRSRYTERDACPYPFVLTPGAPYCGQQIVSDVIRVIQGFWPDVILLPHPADTHDDHWATYAWWLYALERMDYVSATGAEVVCYMVHSGLDWPAPWGYQPDEQLRPPEGRAQPAMMWMRVDLEEEERVAKLRALEQHR
;
A
#
# COMPACT_ATOMS: atom_id res chain seq x y z
N MET A 1 12.91 -15.99 18.44
CA MET A 1 13.97 -15.85 17.41
C MET A 1 14.39 -14.37 17.40
N LYS A 2 15.69 -14.02 17.46
CA LYS A 2 16.09 -12.61 17.42
C LYS A 2 15.98 -12.09 15.97
N PRO A 3 15.24 -11.00 15.70
CA PRO A 3 15.08 -10.48 14.34
C PRO A 3 16.42 -10.03 13.74
N ARG A 4 16.66 -10.32 12.46
CA ARG A 4 17.86 -9.83 11.74
C ARG A 4 17.67 -8.35 11.36
N ARG A 5 18.74 -7.55 11.51
CA ARG A 5 18.80 -6.12 11.19
C ARG A 5 19.19 -5.89 9.72
N ILE A 6 18.36 -6.31 8.77
CA ILE A 6 18.71 -6.27 7.34
C ILE A 6 18.60 -4.85 6.74
N LEU A 7 17.85 -3.94 7.37
CA LEU A 7 17.70 -2.54 6.91
C LEU A 7 18.47 -1.52 7.77
N GLN A 8 19.43 -1.95 8.60
CA GLN A 8 20.28 -1.03 9.38
C GLN A 8 21.67 -0.80 8.76
N SER A 9 22.21 -1.73 7.96
CA SER A 9 23.59 -1.65 7.44
C SER A 9 23.71 -1.10 6.02
N ARG A 10 22.66 -1.18 5.20
CA ARG A 10 22.63 -0.62 3.84
C ARG A 10 21.21 -0.15 3.51
N LEU A 11 21.05 1.14 3.25
CA LEU A 11 19.78 1.67 2.76
C LEU A 11 19.61 1.36 1.28
N PRO A 12 18.37 1.15 0.81
CA PRO A 12 18.07 1.02 -0.61
C PRO A 12 18.50 2.28 -1.36
N SER A 13 18.99 2.12 -2.58
CA SER A 13 19.21 3.26 -3.48
C SER A 13 17.88 3.74 -4.04
N ARG A 14 16.94 2.81 -4.30
CA ARG A 14 15.65 3.02 -4.95
C ARG A 14 14.57 2.18 -4.25
N LEU A 15 13.91 2.79 -3.27
CA LEU A 15 12.86 2.17 -2.46
C LEU A 15 11.49 2.34 -3.10
N LEU A 16 10.82 1.23 -3.43
CA LEU A 16 9.42 1.23 -3.80
C LEU A 16 8.58 0.69 -2.64
N VAL A 17 7.66 1.50 -2.13
CA VAL A 17 6.66 1.06 -1.14
C VAL A 17 5.34 0.87 -1.87
N VAL A 18 4.77 -0.32 -1.77
CA VAL A 18 3.46 -0.64 -2.35
C VAL A 18 2.46 -0.76 -1.22
N ALA A 19 1.42 0.07 -1.26
CA ALA A 19 0.37 0.14 -0.25
C ALA A 19 -0.98 -0.28 -0.86
N PRO A 20 -1.72 -1.22 -0.25
CA PRO A 20 -3.10 -1.52 -0.64
C PRO A 20 -3.99 -0.26 -0.60
N HIS A 21 -3.91 0.50 0.50
CA HIS A 21 -4.74 1.69 0.74
C HIS A 21 -3.91 2.94 1.15
N PRO A 22 -4.47 4.16 0.95
CA PRO A 22 -3.90 5.41 1.46
C PRO A 22 -3.86 5.51 2.99
N ASP A 23 -2.75 5.09 3.61
CA ASP A 23 -2.42 5.09 5.05
C ASP A 23 -1.41 3.97 5.37
N ASP A 24 -1.56 2.83 4.68
CA ASP A 24 -0.73 1.62 4.83
C ASP A 24 0.75 1.89 4.61
N ASP A 25 1.11 2.77 3.68
CA ASP A 25 2.48 3.18 3.41
C ASP A 25 3.13 3.82 4.65
N ILE A 26 2.39 4.68 5.35
CA ILE A 26 2.86 5.34 6.57
C ILE A 26 2.82 4.37 7.75
N LEU A 27 1.74 3.60 7.91
CA LEU A 27 1.60 2.59 8.96
C LEU A 27 2.74 1.57 8.90
N ALA A 28 3.02 1.03 7.72
CA ALA A 28 4.05 0.04 7.49
C ALA A 28 5.46 0.64 7.51
N ALA A 29 5.67 1.75 6.81
CA ALA A 29 7.00 2.19 6.40
C ALA A 29 7.30 3.67 6.63
N GLY A 30 6.42 4.48 7.23
CA GLY A 30 6.61 5.94 7.35
C GLY A 30 7.98 6.37 7.92
N GLY A 31 8.46 5.72 8.97
CA GLY A 31 9.79 5.99 9.53
C GLY A 31 10.95 5.56 8.61
N LEU A 32 10.78 4.44 7.88
CA LEU A 32 11.76 3.98 6.88
C LEU A 32 11.78 4.91 5.66
N ILE A 33 10.63 5.37 5.20
CA ILE A 33 10.48 6.36 4.12
C ILE A 33 11.22 7.64 4.50
N HIS A 34 10.94 8.19 5.69
CA HIS A 34 11.62 9.36 6.21
C HIS A 34 13.14 9.18 6.21
N ARG A 35 13.62 8.06 6.78
CA ARG A 35 15.05 7.71 6.80
C ARG A 35 15.64 7.66 5.40
N ALA A 36 15.01 6.93 4.48
CA ALA A 36 15.49 6.73 3.12
C ALA A 36 15.63 8.08 2.39
N VAL A 37 14.60 8.93 2.44
CA VAL A 37 14.64 10.28 1.85
C VAL A 37 15.77 11.12 2.46
N ARG A 38 15.88 11.16 3.80
CA ARG A 38 16.92 11.93 4.50
C ARG A 38 18.33 11.50 4.16
N ARG A 39 18.53 10.23 3.79
CA ARG A 39 19.84 9.68 3.41
C ARG A 39 20.06 9.61 1.89
N GLY A 40 19.19 10.23 1.10
CA GLY A 40 19.37 10.40 -0.35
C GLY A 40 18.92 9.23 -1.21
N SER A 41 18.17 8.27 -0.66
CA SER A 41 17.50 7.23 -1.45
C SER A 41 16.42 7.87 -2.33
N ALA A 42 16.27 7.38 -3.57
CA ALA A 42 15.07 7.64 -4.33
C ALA A 42 13.92 6.82 -3.74
N VAL A 43 12.82 7.46 -3.38
CA VAL A 43 11.63 6.77 -2.86
C VAL A 43 10.46 6.99 -3.82
N ARG A 44 9.72 5.91 -4.08
CA ARG A 44 8.43 5.93 -4.77
C ARG A 44 7.41 5.15 -3.95
N VAL A 45 6.18 5.66 -3.90
CA VAL A 45 5.05 4.98 -3.24
C VAL A 45 3.98 4.72 -4.28
N ALA A 46 3.47 3.49 -4.32
CA ALA A 46 2.42 3.06 -5.22
C ALA A 46 1.22 2.54 -4.44
N PHE A 47 0.05 3.13 -4.66
CA PHE A 47 -1.20 2.72 -4.03
C PHE A 47 -2.01 1.83 -4.98
N MET A 48 -2.39 0.64 -4.53
CA MET A 48 -3.19 -0.30 -5.30
C MET A 48 -4.61 0.24 -5.52
N THR A 49 -5.23 0.71 -4.44
CA THR A 49 -6.57 1.32 -4.43
C THR A 49 -6.47 2.79 -3.98
N ILE A 50 -7.60 3.50 -3.97
CA ILE A 50 -7.69 4.83 -3.30
C ILE A 50 -8.39 4.72 -1.93
N GLY A 51 -8.75 3.52 -1.48
CA GLY A 51 -9.45 3.34 -0.21
C GLY A 51 -10.83 3.99 -0.17
N ASP A 52 -11.51 4.03 -1.32
CA ASP A 52 -12.81 4.66 -1.53
C ASP A 52 -14.00 3.78 -1.10
N GLY A 53 -13.75 2.60 -0.52
CA GLY A 53 -14.76 1.62 -0.11
C GLY A 53 -15.10 1.65 1.38
N TYR A 54 -14.90 2.79 2.06
CA TYR A 54 -15.19 2.91 3.49
C TYR A 54 -16.44 3.74 3.78
N MET A 55 -17.56 3.05 3.99
CA MET A 55 -18.90 3.64 4.17
C MET A 55 -18.95 4.75 5.23
N LEU A 56 -18.35 4.54 6.41
CA LEU A 56 -18.40 5.54 7.49
C LEU A 56 -17.66 6.83 7.11
N ALA A 57 -16.53 6.72 6.41
CA ALA A 57 -15.79 7.88 5.93
C ALA A 57 -16.56 8.60 4.80
N ALA A 58 -17.13 7.85 3.85
CA ALA A 58 -17.93 8.44 2.77
C ALA A 58 -19.16 9.18 3.31
N ALA A 59 -19.91 8.53 4.21
CA ALA A 59 -21.07 9.11 4.89
C ALA A 59 -20.70 10.40 5.64
N ARG A 60 -19.60 10.37 6.41
CA ARG A 60 -19.11 11.52 7.16
C ARG A 60 -18.69 12.67 6.25
N LEU A 61 -17.96 12.39 5.18
CA LEU A 61 -17.48 13.40 4.23
C LEU A 61 -18.65 14.07 3.50
N ALA A 62 -19.61 13.29 3.04
CA ALA A 62 -20.79 13.77 2.31
C ALA A 62 -21.87 14.38 3.23
N GLY A 63 -21.80 14.14 4.55
CA GLY A 63 -22.81 14.61 5.50
C GLY A 63 -24.15 13.89 5.37
N VAL A 64 -24.12 12.61 4.97
CA VAL A 64 -25.30 11.76 4.74
C VAL A 64 -25.25 10.50 5.60
N VAL A 65 -26.38 9.80 5.71
CA VAL A 65 -26.45 8.51 6.44
C VAL A 65 -26.07 7.34 5.53
N ASP A 66 -26.54 7.37 4.28
CA ASP A 66 -26.34 6.31 3.29
C ASP A 66 -25.66 6.92 2.05
N PRO A 67 -24.33 6.75 1.90
CA PRO A 67 -23.56 7.36 0.82
C PRO A 67 -23.82 6.64 -0.51
N GLY A 68 -24.01 7.42 -1.57
CA GLY A 68 -24.15 6.91 -2.93
C GLY A 68 -22.81 6.73 -3.64
N PRO A 69 -22.81 6.20 -4.88
CA PRO A 69 -21.59 5.93 -5.65
C PRO A 69 -20.64 7.12 -5.82
N GLU A 70 -21.18 8.32 -6.03
CA GLU A 70 -20.38 9.55 -6.18
C GLU A 70 -19.73 9.99 -4.85
N ASP A 71 -20.34 9.68 -3.71
CA ASP A 71 -19.76 10.01 -2.40
C ASP A 71 -18.51 9.17 -2.11
N TYR A 72 -18.52 7.91 -2.56
CA TYR A 72 -17.33 7.05 -2.53
C TYR A 72 -16.24 7.58 -3.48
N VAL A 73 -16.60 8.02 -4.69
CA VAL A 73 -15.63 8.67 -5.60
C VAL A 73 -15.05 9.95 -4.98
N ALA A 74 -15.88 10.77 -4.32
CA ALA A 74 -15.42 11.95 -3.61
C ALA A 74 -14.47 11.60 -2.44
N LEU A 75 -14.78 10.54 -1.68
CA LEU A 75 -13.89 10.01 -0.65
C LEU A 75 -12.54 9.60 -1.23
N GLY A 76 -12.50 8.95 -2.39
CA GLY A 76 -11.24 8.61 -3.05
C GLY A 76 -10.39 9.86 -3.36
N GLY A 77 -11.00 10.90 -3.92
CA GLY A 77 -10.31 12.18 -4.14
C GLY A 77 -9.72 12.76 -2.85
N HIS A 78 -10.50 12.74 -1.76
CA HIS A 78 -10.06 13.20 -0.45
C HIS A 78 -8.87 12.38 0.09
N ARG A 79 -8.97 11.05 0.08
CA ARG A 79 -7.90 10.15 0.57
C ARG A 79 -6.61 10.25 -0.23
N ARG A 80 -6.72 10.56 -1.54
CA ARG A 80 -5.56 10.87 -2.37
C ARG A 80 -4.83 12.11 -1.86
N ASP A 81 -5.57 13.18 -1.53
CA ASP A 81 -4.97 14.43 -1.05
C ASP A 81 -4.32 14.24 0.32
N GLU A 82 -4.92 13.44 1.20
CA GLU A 82 -4.34 13.05 2.48
C GLU A 82 -3.02 12.28 2.31
N ALA A 83 -2.99 11.25 1.45
CA ALA A 83 -1.76 10.49 1.19
C ALA A 83 -0.65 11.37 0.59
N VAL A 84 -0.98 12.27 -0.35
CA VAL A 84 0.00 13.21 -0.90
C VAL A 84 0.54 14.14 0.19
N ALA A 85 -0.33 14.66 1.06
CA ALA A 85 0.10 15.51 2.18
C ALA A 85 0.96 14.75 3.19
N ALA A 86 0.58 13.51 3.54
CA ALA A 86 1.30 12.63 4.44
C ALA A 86 2.73 12.37 3.92
N LEU A 87 2.84 11.95 2.66
CA LEU A 87 4.11 11.66 2.01
C LEU A 87 4.98 12.90 1.79
N ALA A 88 4.36 14.04 1.45
CA ALA A 88 5.07 15.31 1.37
C ALA A 88 5.71 15.70 2.71
N SER A 89 5.04 15.41 3.83
CA SER A 89 5.57 15.67 5.17
C SER A 89 6.80 14.80 5.52
N LEU A 90 6.97 13.66 4.84
CA LEU A 90 8.15 12.80 4.91
C LEU A 90 9.22 13.13 3.85
N GLY A 91 8.99 14.16 3.02
CA GLY A 91 9.89 14.60 1.97
C GLY A 91 9.74 13.85 0.63
N VAL A 92 8.68 13.06 0.45
CA VAL A 92 8.36 12.42 -0.83
C VAL A 92 7.51 13.38 -1.66
N GLY A 93 8.04 13.84 -2.80
CA GLY A 93 7.30 14.72 -3.71
C GLY A 93 6.18 13.98 -4.45
N GLU A 94 5.13 14.70 -4.84
CA GLU A 94 3.94 14.15 -5.51
C GLU A 94 4.25 13.33 -6.76
N ARG A 95 5.29 13.70 -7.54
CA ARG A 95 5.75 12.94 -8.72
C ARG A 95 6.30 11.55 -8.40
N SER A 96 6.61 11.28 -7.14
CA SER A 96 7.02 9.98 -6.61
C SER A 96 5.86 9.20 -6.01
N VAL A 97 4.63 9.71 -6.09
CA VAL A 97 3.42 9.02 -5.64
C VAL A 97 2.64 8.56 -6.86
N VAL A 98 2.34 7.27 -6.92
CA VAL A 98 1.60 6.65 -8.02
C VAL A 98 0.32 6.05 -7.47
N PHE A 99 -0.81 6.44 -8.03
CA PHE A 99 -2.09 5.82 -7.72
C PHE A 99 -2.48 4.90 -8.88
N LEU A 100 -2.74 3.62 -8.58
CA LEU A 100 -3.25 2.66 -9.57
C LEU A 100 -4.78 2.75 -9.68
N GLY A 101 -5.47 2.96 -8.55
CA GLY A 101 -6.90 3.28 -8.53
C GLY A 101 -7.84 2.10 -8.80
N TYR A 102 -7.38 0.88 -8.51
CA TYR A 102 -8.22 -0.31 -8.55
C TYR A 102 -9.25 -0.31 -7.41
N PRO A 103 -10.37 -1.03 -7.55
CA PRO A 103 -11.51 -0.84 -6.67
C PRO A 103 -11.20 -1.34 -5.26
N ASP A 104 -11.45 -0.50 -4.26
CA ASP A 104 -11.30 -0.87 -2.85
C ASP A 104 -12.22 -2.04 -2.48
N GLN A 105 -11.68 -3.02 -1.76
CA GLN A 105 -12.24 -4.33 -1.46
C GLN A 105 -12.59 -5.18 -2.69
N GLY A 106 -12.11 -4.79 -3.87
CA GLY A 106 -12.36 -5.45 -5.14
C GLY A 106 -11.13 -6.16 -5.72
N THR A 107 -9.92 -5.90 -5.23
CA THR A 107 -8.69 -6.42 -5.88
C THR A 107 -8.56 -7.93 -5.74
N ALA A 108 -8.95 -8.50 -4.60
CA ALA A 108 -9.08 -9.95 -4.41
C ALA A 108 -10.22 -10.53 -5.27
N ARG A 109 -11.35 -9.81 -5.37
CA ARG A 109 -12.51 -10.25 -6.15
C ARG A 109 -12.23 -10.32 -7.65
N ILE A 110 -11.38 -9.44 -8.17
CA ILE A 110 -10.90 -9.51 -9.56
C ILE A 110 -10.13 -10.82 -9.77
N LEU A 111 -9.27 -11.20 -8.83
CA LEU A 111 -8.47 -12.42 -8.90
C LEU A 111 -9.36 -13.67 -8.78
N ASP A 112 -10.16 -13.75 -7.71
CA ASP A 112 -10.98 -14.93 -7.38
C ASP A 112 -12.15 -15.12 -8.36
N GLY A 113 -12.73 -14.01 -8.84
CA GLY A 113 -13.82 -14.01 -9.79
C GLY A 113 -13.39 -14.27 -11.23
N GLY A 114 -12.08 -14.36 -11.50
CA GLY A 114 -11.57 -14.62 -12.86
C GLY A 114 -11.78 -13.45 -13.83
N HIS A 115 -11.93 -12.22 -13.33
CA HIS A 115 -12.05 -10.99 -14.13
C HIS A 115 -10.71 -10.62 -14.78
N TRP A 116 -10.20 -11.47 -15.66
CA TRP A 116 -8.85 -11.34 -16.21
C TRP A 116 -8.78 -10.29 -17.32
N GLY A 117 -9.70 -10.32 -18.28
CA GLY A 117 -9.67 -9.47 -19.47
C GLY A 117 -10.60 -8.27 -19.39
N PRO A 118 -10.38 -7.24 -20.23
CA PRO A 118 -11.22 -6.03 -20.26
C PRO A 118 -12.63 -6.27 -20.82
N GLY A 119 -12.93 -7.47 -21.35
CA GLY A 119 -14.27 -7.83 -21.83
C GLY A 119 -15.26 -8.17 -20.72
N GLU A 120 -14.77 -8.46 -19.50
CA GLU A 120 -15.58 -8.76 -18.33
C GLU A 120 -14.96 -8.12 -17.09
N PRO A 121 -14.91 -6.78 -17.03
CA PRO A 121 -14.35 -6.07 -15.88
C PRO A 121 -15.21 -6.30 -14.63
N TYR A 122 -14.55 -6.31 -13.47
CA TYR A 122 -15.24 -6.33 -12.18
C TYR A 122 -15.94 -4.99 -11.93
N ARG A 123 -17.21 -5.02 -11.50
CA ARG A 123 -17.94 -3.82 -11.08
C ARG A 123 -17.82 -3.64 -9.56
N SER A 124 -17.27 -2.50 -9.13
CA SER A 124 -17.17 -2.13 -7.71
C SER A 124 -18.54 -2.08 -7.05
N ARG A 125 -18.65 -2.62 -5.84
CA ARG A 125 -19.89 -2.56 -5.05
C ARG A 125 -20.18 -1.17 -4.47
N TYR A 126 -19.18 -0.28 -4.45
CA TYR A 126 -19.26 1.03 -3.83
C TYR A 126 -19.47 2.13 -4.87
N THR A 127 -18.50 2.31 -5.77
CA THR A 127 -18.56 3.33 -6.83
C THR A 127 -19.45 2.91 -8.00
N GLU A 128 -19.90 1.65 -8.03
CA GLU A 128 -20.64 1.04 -9.13
C GLU A 128 -19.95 1.13 -10.50
N ARG A 129 -18.65 1.43 -10.52
CA ARG A 129 -17.83 1.51 -11.74
C ARG A 129 -17.14 0.19 -12.01
N ASP A 130 -16.92 -0.08 -13.30
CA ASP A 130 -16.11 -1.18 -13.83
C ASP A 130 -14.79 -0.69 -14.45
N ALA A 131 -14.53 0.62 -14.36
CA ALA A 131 -13.29 1.27 -14.74
C ALA A 131 -12.95 2.42 -13.78
N CYS A 132 -11.66 2.74 -13.67
CA CYS A 132 -11.15 3.74 -12.73
C CYS A 132 -11.73 5.14 -13.03
N PRO A 133 -12.48 5.76 -12.09
CA PRO A 133 -13.11 7.07 -12.32
C PRO A 133 -12.15 8.25 -12.12
N TYR A 134 -10.93 8.01 -11.65
CA TYR A 134 -10.01 9.06 -11.22
C TYR A 134 -9.10 9.51 -12.37
N PRO A 135 -9.00 10.82 -12.67
CA PRO A 135 -8.13 11.31 -13.73
C PRO A 135 -6.65 11.37 -13.35
N PHE A 136 -6.33 11.29 -12.05
CA PHE A 136 -4.97 11.43 -11.52
C PHE A 136 -4.21 10.09 -11.39
N VAL A 137 -4.85 8.96 -11.71
CA VAL A 137 -4.20 7.64 -11.62
C VAL A 137 -3.28 7.39 -12.80
N LEU A 138 -2.44 6.36 -12.69
CA LEU A 138 -1.45 6.00 -13.73
C LEU A 138 -2.10 5.75 -15.10
N THR A 139 -3.29 5.16 -15.11
CA THR A 139 -4.06 4.87 -16.32
C THR A 139 -5.51 5.30 -16.11
N PRO A 140 -5.86 6.56 -16.46
CA PRO A 140 -7.24 7.05 -16.36
C PRO A 140 -8.20 6.17 -17.15
N GLY A 141 -9.33 5.79 -16.54
CA GLY A 141 -10.31 4.90 -17.18
C GLY A 141 -9.85 3.44 -17.31
N ALA A 142 -8.82 3.01 -16.58
CA ALA A 142 -8.39 1.62 -16.55
C ALA A 142 -9.55 0.67 -16.20
N PRO A 143 -9.89 -0.33 -17.04
CA PRO A 143 -10.88 -1.33 -16.67
C PRO A 143 -10.40 -2.14 -15.47
N TYR A 144 -11.33 -2.52 -14.60
CA TYR A 144 -11.04 -3.31 -13.41
C TYR A 144 -10.89 -4.79 -13.75
N CYS A 145 -9.74 -5.14 -14.34
CA CYS A 145 -9.40 -6.50 -14.72
C CYS A 145 -7.92 -6.83 -14.48
N GLY A 146 -7.61 -8.12 -14.34
CA GLY A 146 -6.26 -8.61 -14.03
C GLY A 146 -5.21 -8.22 -15.06
N GLN A 147 -5.54 -8.23 -16.36
CA GLN A 147 -4.62 -7.83 -17.43
C GLN A 147 -4.17 -6.37 -17.27
N GLN A 148 -5.09 -5.47 -16.93
CA GLN A 148 -4.79 -4.06 -16.73
C GLN A 148 -3.96 -3.86 -15.45
N ILE A 149 -4.32 -4.54 -14.35
CA ILE A 149 -3.55 -4.53 -13.10
C ILE A 149 -2.09 -4.90 -13.36
N VAL A 150 -1.86 -6.04 -14.00
CA VAL A 150 -0.50 -6.53 -14.27
C VAL A 150 0.25 -5.57 -15.19
N SER A 151 -0.41 -5.02 -16.21
CA SER A 151 0.21 -4.03 -17.10
C SER A 151 0.67 -2.78 -16.35
N ASP A 152 -0.16 -2.23 -15.47
CA ASP A 152 0.17 -1.04 -14.71
C ASP A 152 1.25 -1.30 -13.64
N VAL A 153 1.20 -2.44 -12.94
CA VAL A 153 2.25 -2.85 -12.01
C VAL A 153 3.61 -2.95 -12.72
N ILE A 154 3.66 -3.60 -13.89
CA ILE A 154 4.88 -3.68 -14.70
C ILE A 154 5.36 -2.28 -15.08
N ARG A 155 4.45 -1.36 -15.45
CA ARG A 155 4.81 0.04 -15.77
C ARG A 155 5.39 0.78 -14.56
N VAL A 156 4.87 0.57 -13.36
CA VAL A 156 5.44 1.15 -12.13
C VAL A 156 6.87 0.64 -11.90
N ILE A 157 7.07 -0.68 -12.01
CA ILE A 157 8.39 -1.32 -11.83
C ILE A 157 9.36 -0.79 -12.88
N GLN A 158 9.03 -0.83 -14.17
CA GLN A 158 9.89 -0.36 -15.25
C GLN A 158 10.15 1.15 -15.22
N GLY A 159 9.19 1.94 -14.73
CA GLY A 159 9.33 3.38 -14.58
C GLY A 159 10.19 3.79 -13.37
N PHE A 160 10.53 2.84 -12.48
CA PHE A 160 11.27 3.12 -11.26
C PHE A 160 12.50 2.24 -11.04
N TRP A 161 12.60 1.03 -11.56
CA TRP A 161 13.69 0.08 -11.30
C TRP A 161 14.13 0.03 -9.82
N PRO A 162 13.24 -0.34 -8.89
CA PRO A 162 13.58 -0.44 -7.47
C PRO A 162 14.64 -1.52 -7.21
N ASP A 163 15.54 -1.26 -6.25
CA ASP A 163 16.43 -2.28 -5.67
C ASP A 163 15.82 -2.92 -4.41
N VAL A 164 14.85 -2.26 -3.78
CA VAL A 164 14.02 -2.83 -2.71
C VAL A 164 12.56 -2.49 -2.93
N ILE A 165 11.69 -3.50 -2.84
CA ILE A 165 10.24 -3.40 -2.94
C ILE A 165 9.62 -3.83 -1.62
N LEU A 166 8.85 -2.95 -0.97
CA LEU A 166 8.02 -3.29 0.18
C LEU A 166 6.62 -3.66 -0.30
N LEU A 167 6.16 -4.86 0.05
CA LEU A 167 4.82 -5.36 -0.23
C LEU A 167 4.09 -5.71 1.08
N PRO A 168 2.74 -5.69 1.12
CA PRO A 168 2.01 -6.37 2.19
C PRO A 168 2.35 -7.86 2.20
N HIS A 169 2.27 -8.50 3.37
CA HIS A 169 2.57 -9.92 3.52
C HIS A 169 1.40 -10.78 3.02
N PRO A 170 1.63 -11.93 2.36
CA PRO A 170 0.56 -12.79 1.83
C PRO A 170 -0.38 -13.38 2.90
N ALA A 171 0.04 -13.33 4.16
CA ALA A 171 -0.78 -13.78 5.29
C ALA A 171 -1.58 -12.64 5.95
N ASP A 172 -1.42 -11.39 5.52
CA ASP A 172 -2.24 -10.28 6.00
C ASP A 172 -3.73 -10.62 5.79
N THR A 173 -4.55 -10.38 6.82
CA THR A 173 -5.93 -10.89 6.85
C THR A 173 -6.92 -10.03 6.07
N HIS A 174 -6.50 -8.87 5.56
CA HIS A 174 -7.35 -8.04 4.71
C HIS A 174 -7.28 -8.49 3.25
N ASP A 175 -8.43 -8.56 2.58
CA ASP A 175 -8.55 -9.09 1.21
C ASP A 175 -7.65 -8.36 0.21
N ASP A 176 -7.66 -7.03 0.21
CA ASP A 176 -6.79 -6.27 -0.68
C ASP A 176 -5.30 -6.37 -0.34
N HIS A 177 -4.93 -6.70 0.90
CA HIS A 177 -3.52 -6.78 1.30
C HIS A 177 -2.87 -8.01 0.68
N TRP A 178 -3.45 -9.19 0.90
CA TRP A 178 -2.91 -10.41 0.30
C TRP A 178 -3.03 -10.38 -1.23
N ALA A 179 -4.11 -9.79 -1.78
CA ALA A 179 -4.28 -9.68 -3.22
C ALA A 179 -3.26 -8.72 -3.85
N THR A 180 -2.95 -7.59 -3.19
CA THR A 180 -1.86 -6.68 -3.61
C THR A 180 -0.54 -7.45 -3.68
N TYR A 181 -0.20 -8.26 -2.68
CA TYR A 181 0.98 -9.13 -2.75
C TYR A 181 0.93 -10.06 -3.97
N ALA A 182 -0.19 -10.75 -4.20
CA ALA A 182 -0.33 -11.70 -5.30
C ALA A 182 -0.16 -11.03 -6.69
N TRP A 183 -0.79 -9.87 -6.91
CA TRP A 183 -0.68 -9.11 -8.15
C TRP A 183 0.75 -8.65 -8.44
N TRP A 184 1.42 -8.11 -7.42
CA TRP A 184 2.79 -7.63 -7.53
C TRP A 184 3.79 -8.76 -7.72
N LEU A 185 3.66 -9.86 -6.97
CA LEU A 185 4.50 -11.03 -7.14
C LEU A 185 4.33 -11.63 -8.54
N TYR A 186 3.09 -11.77 -9.02
CA TYR A 186 2.83 -12.26 -10.38
C TYR A 186 3.52 -11.40 -11.45
N ALA A 187 3.45 -10.07 -11.33
CA ALA A 187 4.11 -9.15 -12.25
C ALA A 187 5.65 -9.27 -12.18
N LEU A 188 6.23 -9.37 -10.98
CA LEU A 188 7.66 -9.54 -10.78
C LEU A 188 8.18 -10.86 -11.38
N GLU A 189 7.47 -11.97 -11.16
CA GLU A 189 7.80 -13.28 -11.73
C GLU A 189 7.68 -13.27 -13.27
N ARG A 190 6.64 -12.64 -13.80
CA ARG A 190 6.45 -12.49 -15.26
C ARG A 190 7.57 -11.68 -15.92
N MET A 191 8.22 -10.80 -15.16
CA MET A 191 9.37 -10.02 -15.60
C MET A 191 10.72 -10.71 -15.33
N ASP A 192 10.74 -11.84 -14.61
CA ASP A 192 11.95 -12.42 -13.99
C ASP A 192 12.78 -11.35 -13.23
N TYR A 193 12.09 -10.38 -12.61
CA TYR A 193 12.72 -9.12 -12.19
C TYR A 193 13.74 -9.32 -11.08
N VAL A 194 13.41 -10.12 -10.07
CA VAL A 194 14.29 -10.38 -8.92
C VAL A 194 15.57 -11.11 -9.37
N SER A 195 15.45 -12.16 -10.17
CA SER A 195 16.61 -12.89 -10.70
C SER A 195 17.47 -12.01 -11.59
N ALA A 196 16.84 -11.18 -12.45
CA ALA A 196 17.55 -10.35 -13.42
C ALA A 196 18.25 -9.13 -12.79
N THR A 197 17.72 -8.59 -11.69
CA THR A 197 18.23 -7.34 -11.09
C THR A 197 18.90 -7.52 -9.73
N GLY A 198 18.63 -8.63 -9.04
CA GLY A 198 19.01 -8.82 -7.65
C GLY A 198 18.21 -7.95 -6.66
N ALA A 199 17.08 -7.38 -7.07
CA ALA A 199 16.22 -6.58 -6.19
C ALA A 199 15.64 -7.43 -5.04
N GLU A 200 15.51 -6.84 -3.86
CA GLU A 200 14.93 -7.49 -2.69
C GLU A 200 13.45 -7.18 -2.55
N VAL A 201 12.64 -8.21 -2.28
CA VAL A 201 11.22 -8.06 -1.91
C VAL A 201 11.09 -8.29 -0.41
N VAL A 202 10.61 -7.27 0.30
CA VAL A 202 10.41 -7.27 1.75
C VAL A 202 8.92 -7.14 2.04
N CYS A 203 8.40 -7.98 2.92
CA CYS A 203 7.00 -7.93 3.31
C CYS A 203 6.77 -7.18 4.62
N TYR A 204 5.66 -6.46 4.72
CA TYR A 204 5.15 -5.85 5.95
C TYR A 204 3.73 -6.35 6.27
N MET A 205 3.24 -6.10 7.49
CA MET A 205 1.91 -6.53 7.93
C MET A 205 1.19 -5.38 8.58
N VAL A 206 -0.09 -5.20 8.25
CA VAL A 206 -0.98 -4.18 8.85
C VAL A 206 -2.14 -4.85 9.57
N HIS A 207 -2.67 -5.96 9.02
CA HIS A 207 -3.74 -6.72 9.68
C HIS A 207 -3.34 -8.18 9.93
N SER A 208 -3.66 -8.67 11.12
CA SER A 208 -3.44 -10.07 11.48
C SER A 208 -4.45 -10.56 12.51
N GLY A 209 -5.70 -10.71 12.09
CA GLY A 209 -6.80 -11.12 12.95
C GLY A 209 -7.32 -9.97 13.84
N LEU A 210 -8.15 -10.32 14.83
CA LEU A 210 -8.86 -9.33 15.65
C LEU A 210 -7.96 -8.68 16.71
N ASP A 211 -6.90 -9.34 17.16
CA ASP A 211 -6.12 -8.89 18.31
C ASP A 211 -4.76 -8.28 17.93
N TRP A 212 -4.55 -7.93 16.65
CA TRP A 212 -3.28 -7.36 16.19
C TRP A 212 -3.48 -6.13 15.28
N PRO A 213 -2.77 -5.02 15.53
CA PRO A 213 -1.81 -4.79 16.61
C PRO A 213 -2.47 -4.76 18.00
N ALA A 214 -1.74 -5.07 19.08
CA ALA A 214 -2.21 -4.91 20.46
C ALA A 214 -1.09 -4.34 21.35
N PRO A 215 -1.41 -3.46 22.32
CA PRO A 215 -2.74 -2.88 22.57
C PRO A 215 -3.19 -1.91 21.47
N TRP A 216 -4.51 -1.72 21.34
CA TRP A 216 -5.08 -0.80 20.36
C TRP A 216 -4.81 0.67 20.74
N GLY A 217 -4.61 1.50 19.71
CA GLY A 217 -4.39 2.94 19.87
C GLY A 217 -2.92 3.36 19.83
N TYR A 218 -2.69 4.65 20.02
CA TYR A 218 -1.35 5.24 19.99
C TYR A 218 -0.56 4.88 21.25
N GLN A 219 0.45 4.01 21.08
CA GLN A 219 1.29 3.48 22.16
C GLN A 219 2.77 3.67 21.81
N PRO A 220 3.31 4.90 21.88
CA PRO A 220 4.63 5.24 21.34
C PRO A 220 5.80 4.60 22.08
N ASP A 221 5.60 4.26 23.36
CA ASP A 221 6.61 3.62 24.20
C ASP A 221 6.61 2.10 24.07
N GLU A 222 5.58 1.53 23.42
CA GLU A 222 5.47 0.09 23.19
C GLU A 222 6.12 -0.35 21.88
N GLN A 223 6.62 -1.58 21.87
CA GLN A 223 7.18 -2.19 20.68
C GLN A 223 6.13 -3.04 19.99
N LEU A 224 5.89 -2.78 18.70
CA LEU A 224 5.07 -3.65 17.89
C LEU A 224 5.74 -5.02 17.76
N ARG A 225 5.16 -6.03 18.40
CA ARG A 225 5.63 -7.42 18.31
C ARG A 225 4.98 -8.12 17.11
N PRO A 226 5.65 -9.13 16.53
CA PRO A 226 5.00 -10.04 15.59
C PRO A 226 3.67 -10.58 16.14
N PRO A 227 2.65 -10.80 15.29
CA PRO A 227 1.40 -11.41 15.73
C PRO A 227 1.62 -12.78 16.37
N GLU A 228 0.83 -13.09 17.40
CA GLU A 228 0.89 -14.38 18.08
C GLU A 228 0.60 -15.54 17.11
N GLY A 229 1.25 -16.70 17.31
CA GLY A 229 1.10 -17.86 16.44
C GLY A 229 1.74 -17.75 15.05
N ARG A 230 2.22 -16.55 14.64
CA ARG A 230 2.88 -16.31 13.34
C ARG A 230 4.40 -16.19 13.41
N ALA A 231 4.99 -16.34 14.60
CA ALA A 231 6.42 -16.54 14.78
C ALA A 231 6.83 -17.99 14.41
N GLN A 232 6.56 -18.41 13.17
CA GLN A 232 6.97 -19.72 12.69
C GLN A 232 8.42 -19.70 12.20
N PRO A 233 9.16 -20.82 12.25
CA PRO A 233 10.56 -20.88 11.82
C PRO A 233 10.81 -20.45 10.37
N ALA A 234 9.79 -20.53 9.50
CA ALA A 234 9.85 -20.14 8.10
C ALA A 234 9.70 -18.62 7.86
N MET A 235 9.26 -17.85 8.87
CA MET A 235 9.10 -16.39 8.77
C MET A 235 10.19 -15.67 9.55
N MET A 236 11.09 -15.01 8.81
CA MET A 236 12.11 -14.17 9.42
C MET A 236 11.58 -12.76 9.63
N TRP A 237 11.21 -12.44 10.86
CA TRP A 237 10.84 -11.08 11.23
C TRP A 237 12.07 -10.16 11.21
N MET A 238 11.89 -9.02 10.55
CA MET A 238 12.87 -7.94 10.54
C MET A 238 12.32 -6.78 11.36
N ARG A 239 13.23 -5.99 11.94
CA ARG A 239 12.87 -4.82 12.74
C ARG A 239 13.67 -3.62 12.28
N VAL A 240 12.98 -2.50 12.13
CA VAL A 240 13.56 -1.18 11.92
C VAL A 240 13.30 -0.36 13.17
N ASP A 241 14.32 -0.23 14.02
CA ASP A 241 14.27 0.68 15.16
C ASP A 241 14.21 2.11 14.63
N LEU A 242 13.17 2.86 15.00
CA LEU A 242 13.03 4.28 14.64
C LEU A 242 13.77 5.16 15.64
N GLU A 243 14.49 6.16 15.14
CA GLU A 243 15.01 7.27 15.92
C GLU A 243 13.86 8.22 16.32
N GLU A 244 14.08 9.09 17.30
CA GLU A 244 13.02 10.01 17.80
C GLU A 244 12.47 10.90 16.67
N GLU A 245 13.36 11.48 15.85
CA GLU A 245 12.97 12.30 14.70
C GLU A 245 12.07 11.52 13.72
N GLU A 246 12.38 10.25 13.48
CA GLU A 246 11.62 9.39 12.58
C GLU A 246 10.25 8.99 13.17
N ARG A 247 10.16 8.82 14.49
CA ARG A 247 8.87 8.60 15.19
C ARG A 247 7.97 9.84 15.07
N VAL A 248 8.53 11.01 15.33
CA VAL A 248 7.80 12.29 15.23
C VAL A 248 7.34 12.54 13.79
N ALA A 249 8.22 12.33 12.80
CA ALA A 249 7.87 12.47 11.38
C ALA A 249 6.76 11.49 10.97
N LYS A 250 6.88 10.22 11.38
CA LYS A 250 5.84 9.21 11.12
C LYS A 250 4.50 9.59 11.74
N LEU A 251 4.48 10.06 12.99
CA LEU A 251 3.24 10.51 13.64
C LEU A 251 2.59 11.68 12.88
N ARG A 252 3.38 12.70 12.54
CA ARG A 252 2.88 13.86 11.79
C ARG A 252 2.29 13.48 10.42
N ALA A 253 2.88 12.49 9.76
CA ALA A 253 2.36 11.95 8.50
C ALA A 253 1.02 11.20 8.73
N LEU A 254 0.92 10.38 9.78
CA LEU A 254 -0.34 9.71 10.14
C LEU A 254 -1.47 10.71 10.42
N GLU A 255 -1.18 11.84 11.08
CA GLU A 255 -2.15 12.90 11.37
C GLU A 255 -2.70 13.64 10.13
N GLN A 256 -2.16 13.38 8.93
CA GLN A 256 -2.71 13.87 7.67
C GLN A 256 -3.90 13.05 7.17
N HIS A 257 -4.12 11.83 7.67
CA HIS A 257 -5.29 10.99 7.37
C HIS A 257 -6.38 11.23 8.44
N ARG A 258 -7.52 11.83 8.09
CA ARG A 258 -8.50 12.38 9.03
C ARG A 258 -9.94 11.90 8.85
#